data_AF-A0A7S3MCF5-F1
#
_entry.id   AF-A0A7S3MCF5-F1
#
_cell.length_a   1.000
_cell.length_b   1.000
_cell.length_c   1.000
_cell.angle_alpha   90.00
_cell.angle_beta   90.00
_cell.angle_gamma   90.00
#
_symmetry.space_group_name_H-M   'P 1'
#
loop_
_entity.id
_entity.type
_entity.pdbx_description
1 polymer ?
#
loop_
_entity_poly.entity_id
_entity_poly.type
_entity_poly.pdbx_seq_one_letter_code
_entity_poly.pdbx_strand_id
1 'polypeptide(L)'
;KEKELMALSSKVKVIALPTRQGLIRAKMRGVEEAKGSVIVFMEGHCIVNKDWLQPLLHRIVLDPKALAMPALDIIPQENWHAYHRTPPIIWRYEWNMNLVTSSPGHTSRESP
;
A
#
# COMPACT_ATOMS: atom_id res chain seq x y z
N LYS A 1 -18.68 8.11 12.99
CA LYS A 1 -17.51 7.57 12.25
C LYS A 1 -17.25 6.08 12.45
N GLU A 2 -16.87 5.57 13.64
CA GLU A 2 -16.57 4.12 13.78
C GLU A 2 -17.78 3.22 13.47
N LYS A 3 -18.96 3.59 13.96
CA LYS A 3 -20.22 2.88 13.67
C LYS A 3 -20.57 2.89 12.17
N GLU A 4 -20.32 3.99 11.48
CA GLU A 4 -20.52 4.09 10.02
C GLU A 4 -19.57 3.15 9.27
N LEU A 5 -18.29 3.10 9.67
CA LEU A 5 -17.30 2.21 9.05
C LEU A 5 -17.68 0.74 9.23
N MET A 6 -18.11 0.35 10.43
CA MET A 6 -18.57 -1.01 10.70
C MET A 6 -19.87 -1.35 9.97
N ALA A 7 -20.72 -0.35 9.67
CA ALA A 7 -21.93 -0.55 8.90
C ALA A 7 -21.68 -0.83 7.40
N LEU A 8 -20.49 -0.50 6.86
CA LEU A 8 -20.16 -0.74 5.45
C LEU A 8 -20.15 -2.24 5.11
N SER A 9 -19.70 -3.09 6.02
CA SER A 9 -19.66 -4.54 5.82
C SER A 9 -19.42 -5.27 7.13
N SER A 10 -20.00 -6.46 7.29
CA SER A 10 -19.72 -7.37 8.41
C SER A 10 -18.26 -7.83 8.50
N LYS A 11 -17.47 -7.64 7.43
CA LYS A 11 -16.03 -7.94 7.40
C LYS A 11 -15.16 -6.82 7.98
N VAL A 12 -15.70 -5.62 8.17
CA VAL A 12 -14.94 -4.47 8.67
C VAL A 12 -14.90 -4.49 10.20
N LYS A 13 -13.70 -4.31 10.74
CA LYS A 13 -13.46 -4.11 12.18
C LYS A 13 -12.66 -2.84 12.36
N VAL A 14 -13.01 -2.05 13.36
CA VAL A 14 -12.24 -0.85 13.74
C VAL A 14 -11.55 -1.13 15.06
N ILE A 15 -10.24 -0.92 15.10
CA ILE A 15 -9.42 -1.07 16.31
C ILE A 15 -8.88 0.31 16.66
N ALA A 16 -9.45 0.93 17.69
CA ALA A 16 -9.01 2.22 18.20
C ALA A 16 -7.91 2.02 19.24
N LEU A 17 -6.77 2.70 19.07
CA LEU A 17 -5.72 2.75 20.08
C LEU A 17 -6.03 3.84 21.11
N PRO A 18 -5.73 3.63 22.40
CA PRO A 18 -6.05 4.60 23.46
C PRO A 18 -5.28 5.91 23.32
N THR A 19 -4.13 5.89 22.63
CA THR A 19 -3.26 7.05 22.41
C THR A 19 -2.65 7.00 21.01
N ARG A 20 -2.11 8.14 20.53
CA ARG A 20 -1.42 8.22 19.23
C ARG A 20 -0.07 7.50 19.31
N GLN A 21 0.01 6.31 18.70
CA GLN A 21 1.24 5.49 18.70
C GLN A 21 2.03 5.52 17.38
N GLY A 22 1.53 6.21 16.36
CA GLY A 22 2.15 6.26 15.03
C GLY A 22 1.81 5.06 14.13
N LEU A 23 2.19 5.16 12.86
CA LEU A 23 1.76 4.24 11.80
C LEU A 23 2.22 2.80 12.03
N ILE A 24 3.48 2.60 12.43
CA ILE A 24 4.07 1.26 12.60
C ILE A 24 3.35 0.48 13.69
N ARG A 25 3.19 1.07 14.89
CA ARG A 25 2.50 0.41 16.01
C ARG A 25 1.02 0.16 15.72
N ALA A 26 0.35 1.09 15.02
CA ALA A 26 -1.01 0.89 14.56
C ALA A 26 -1.14 -0.28 13.57
N LYS A 27 -0.22 -0.38 12.60
CA LYS A 27 -0.16 -1.51 11.65
C LYS A 27 0.10 -2.84 12.38
N MET A 28 1.04 -2.87 13.32
CA MET A 28 1.32 -4.08 14.12
C MET A 28 0.13 -4.51 14.96
N ARG A 29 -0.64 -3.58 15.53
CA ARG A 29 -1.88 -3.94 16.23
C ARG A 29 -2.90 -4.59 15.30
N GLY A 30 -3.01 -4.11 14.06
CA GLY A 30 -3.84 -4.75 13.04
C GLY A 30 -3.37 -6.15 12.67
N VAL A 31 -2.05 -6.38 12.62
CA VAL A 31 -1.44 -7.69 12.35
C VAL A 31 -1.79 -8.71 13.44
N GLU A 32 -1.72 -8.32 14.71
CA GLU A 32 -2.06 -9.19 15.86
C GLU A 32 -3.50 -9.73 15.80
N GLU A 33 -4.43 -8.94 15.24
CA GLU A 33 -5.85 -9.30 15.11
C GLU A 33 -6.18 -9.97 13.76
N ALA A 34 -5.24 -10.00 12.82
CA ALA A 34 -5.44 -10.56 11.49
C ALA A 34 -5.58 -12.08 11.56
N LYS A 35 -6.60 -12.60 10.86
CA LYS A 35 -6.88 -14.05 10.79
C LYS A 35 -6.62 -14.67 9.43
N GLY A 36 -6.28 -13.85 8.44
CA GLY A 36 -5.97 -14.31 7.08
C GLY A 36 -4.58 -14.93 7.00
N SER A 37 -4.38 -15.84 6.05
CA SER A 37 -3.06 -16.41 5.74
C SER A 37 -2.12 -15.40 5.08
N VAL A 38 -2.66 -14.33 4.49
CA VAL A 38 -1.93 -13.22 3.87
C VAL A 38 -2.41 -11.91 4.46
N ILE A 39 -1.46 -11.03 4.79
CA ILE A 39 -1.73 -9.67 5.27
C ILE A 39 -1.48 -8.69 4.13
N VAL A 40 -2.44 -7.81 3.88
CA VAL A 40 -2.32 -6.74 2.89
C VAL A 40 -2.43 -5.41 3.61
N PHE A 41 -1.41 -4.58 3.48
CA PHE A 41 -1.43 -3.21 4.00
C PHE A 41 -1.95 -2.27 2.91
N MET A 42 -2.91 -1.42 3.26
CA MET A 42 -3.43 -0.36 2.40
C MET A 42 -3.50 0.95 3.18
N GLU A 43 -3.38 2.06 2.47
CA GLU A 43 -3.59 3.39 3.04
C GLU A 43 -5.05 3.82 2.89
N GLY A 44 -5.53 4.69 3.79
CA GLY A 44 -6.94 5.13 3.81
C GLY A 44 -7.37 6.00 2.63
N HIS A 45 -6.42 6.39 1.77
CA HIS A 45 -6.64 7.20 0.57
C HIS A 45 -6.39 6.42 -0.73
N CYS A 46 -6.24 5.09 -0.66
CA CYS A 46 -6.08 4.25 -1.84
C CYS A 46 -7.43 3.88 -2.46
N ILE A 47 -7.46 3.81 -3.79
CA ILE A 47 -8.55 3.23 -4.57
C ILE A 47 -7.98 2.04 -5.33
N VAL A 48 -8.63 0.90 -5.21
CA VAL A 48 -8.16 -0.34 -5.83
C VAL A 48 -8.74 -0.51 -7.23
N ASN A 49 -7.91 -0.98 -8.16
CA ASN A 49 -8.36 -1.27 -9.52
C ASN A 49 -9.05 -2.64 -9.60
N LYS A 50 -9.72 -2.94 -10.72
CA LYS A 50 -10.28 -4.26 -10.98
C LYS A 50 -9.15 -5.30 -10.97
N ASP A 51 -9.43 -6.45 -10.33
CA ASP A 51 -8.53 -7.61 -10.27
C ASP A 51 -7.13 -7.32 -9.68
N TRP A 52 -7.02 -6.31 -8.82
CA TRP A 52 -5.75 -5.89 -8.22
C TRP A 52 -5.13 -6.92 -7.26
N LEU A 53 -5.96 -7.76 -6.61
CA LEU A 53 -5.52 -8.61 -5.50
C LEU A 53 -5.03 -9.99 -5.97
N GLN A 54 -5.73 -10.59 -6.94
CA GLN A 54 -5.43 -11.92 -7.47
C GLN A 54 -3.96 -12.09 -7.94
N PRO A 55 -3.36 -11.16 -8.71
CA PRO A 55 -1.96 -11.31 -9.14
C PRO A 55 -0.96 -11.23 -7.96
N LEU A 56 -1.27 -10.44 -6.92
CA LEU A 56 -0.43 -10.36 -5.72
C LEU A 56 -0.46 -11.67 -4.93
N LEU A 57 -1.66 -12.22 -4.73
CA LEU A 57 -1.83 -13.50 -4.05
C LEU A 57 -1.18 -14.64 -4.84
N HIS A 58 -1.29 -14.64 -6.17
CA HIS A 58 -0.63 -15.63 -7.02
C HIS A 58 0.89 -15.64 -6.81
N ARG A 59 1.54 -14.46 -6.74
CA ARG A 59 2.98 -14.37 -6.48
C ARG A 59 3.37 -14.96 -5.11
N ILE A 60 2.57 -14.68 -4.07
CA ILE A 60 2.81 -15.16 -2.69
C ILE A 60 2.57 -16.67 -2.57
N VAL A 61 1.58 -17.22 -3.28
CA VAL A 61 1.33 -18.67 -3.30
C VAL A 61 2.51 -19.42 -3.92
N LEU A 62 3.11 -18.88 -4.99
CA LEU A 62 4.29 -19.47 -5.62
C LEU A 62 5.55 -19.39 -4.73
N ASP A 63 5.66 -18.36 -3.89
CA ASP A 63 6.78 -18.18 -2.97
C ASP A 63 6.30 -17.45 -1.70
N PRO A 64 6.02 -18.20 -0.63
CA PRO A 64 5.53 -17.62 0.62
C PRO A 64 6.53 -16.69 1.31
N LYS A 65 7.80 -16.65 0.88
CA LYS A 65 8.81 -15.73 1.39
C LYS A 65 8.85 -14.40 0.61
N ALA A 66 8.12 -14.31 -0.50
CA ALA A 66 8.08 -13.09 -1.30
C ALA A 66 7.14 -12.04 -0.70
N LEU A 67 7.55 -10.77 -0.78
CA LEU A 67 6.67 -9.62 -0.60
C LEU A 67 6.20 -9.14 -1.97
N ALA A 68 4.89 -9.19 -2.22
CA ALA A 68 4.30 -8.67 -3.46
C ALA A 68 3.81 -7.24 -3.27
N MET A 69 4.08 -6.36 -4.23
CA MET A 69 3.64 -4.97 -4.22
C MET A 69 2.92 -4.63 -5.54
N PRO A 70 1.75 -3.97 -5.48
CA PRO A 70 1.06 -3.55 -6.69
C PRO A 70 1.77 -2.36 -7.37
N ALA A 71 1.44 -2.13 -8.63
CA ALA A 71 1.72 -0.85 -9.27
C ALA A 71 0.93 0.27 -8.54
N LEU A 72 1.57 1.42 -8.35
CA LEU A 72 0.95 2.60 -7.74
C LEU A 72 0.68 3.63 -8.83
N ASP A 73 -0.58 3.68 -9.27
CA ASP A 73 -1.06 4.71 -10.18
C ASP A 73 -1.40 6.01 -9.44
N ILE A 74 -1.43 7.12 -10.18
CA ILE A 74 -1.60 8.45 -9.62
C ILE A 74 -3.02 8.95 -9.89
N ILE A 75 -3.68 9.40 -8.83
CA ILE A 75 -4.90 10.21 -8.88
C ILE A 75 -4.53 11.59 -8.34
N PRO A 76 -4.53 12.65 -9.16
CA PRO A 76 -4.17 13.99 -8.74
C PRO A 76 -5.10 14.53 -7.65
N GLN A 77 -4.55 15.26 -6.69
CA GLN A 77 -5.34 15.84 -5.60
C GLN A 77 -6.32 16.91 -6.10
N GLU A 78 -5.97 17.59 -7.18
CA GLU A 78 -6.75 18.67 -7.80
C GLU A 78 -7.93 18.12 -8.62
N ASN A 79 -7.82 16.89 -9.11
CA ASN A 79 -8.85 16.27 -9.94
C ASN A 79 -8.99 14.77 -9.64
N TRP A 80 -9.93 14.44 -8.77
CA TRP A 80 -10.25 13.08 -8.35
C TRP A 80 -10.89 12.20 -9.44
N HIS A 81 -11.21 12.77 -10.60
CA HIS A 81 -11.67 12.04 -11.78
C HIS A 81 -10.54 11.74 -12.78
N ALA A 82 -9.36 12.35 -12.62
CA ALA A 82 -8.21 12.04 -13.44
C ALA A 82 -7.50 10.79 -12.92
N TYR A 83 -7.05 9.95 -13.84
CA TYR A 83 -6.30 8.73 -13.55
C TYR A 83 -5.09 8.67 -14.47
N HIS A 84 -3.90 8.53 -13.88
CA HIS A 84 -2.64 8.40 -14.60
C HIS A 84 -1.97 7.10 -14.22
N ARG A 85 -1.89 6.19 -15.19
CA ARG A 85 -1.16 4.94 -15.02
C ARG A 85 0.34 5.21 -14.92
N THR A 86 0.97 4.69 -13.88
CA THR A 86 2.41 4.86 -13.68
C THR A 86 3.17 3.79 -14.46
N PRO A 87 4.26 4.13 -15.18
CA PRO A 87 5.12 3.12 -15.78
C PRO A 87 5.79 2.25 -14.71
N PRO A 88 6.35 1.08 -15.06
CA PRO A 88 7.09 0.26 -14.11
C PRO A 88 8.22 1.05 -13.46
N ILE A 89 8.23 1.08 -12.13
CA ILE A 89 9.24 1.77 -11.31
C ILE A 89 9.99 0.78 -10.43
N ILE A 90 11.25 1.08 -10.16
CA ILE A 90 12.07 0.40 -9.17
C ILE A 90 12.25 1.32 -7.98
N TRP A 91 11.98 0.80 -6.79
CA TRP A 91 12.18 1.48 -5.53
C TRP A 91 13.62 1.31 -5.07
N ARG A 92 14.27 2.40 -4.68
CA ARG A 92 15.65 2.42 -4.18
C ARG A 92 15.77 3.40 -3.01
N TYR A 93 16.83 3.23 -2.22
CA TYR A 93 17.19 4.21 -1.20
C TYR A 93 18.42 5.00 -1.63
N GLU A 94 18.41 6.29 -1.36
CA GLU A 94 19.59 7.14 -1.42
C GLU A 94 20.39 7.05 -0.11
N TRP A 95 21.63 7.55 -0.10
CA TRP A 95 22.50 7.53 1.10
C TRP A 95 21.94 8.31 2.30
N ASN A 96 21.06 9.26 2.05
CA ASN A 96 20.29 9.99 3.07
C ASN A 96 19.09 9.18 3.61
N MET A 97 18.93 7.92 3.20
CA MET A 97 17.82 7.01 3.53
C MET A 97 16.46 7.45 2.99
N ASN A 98 16.41 8.36 2.01
CA ASN A 98 15.18 8.68 1.31
C ASN A 98 14.83 7.57 0.32
N LEU A 99 13.56 7.16 0.35
CA LEU A 99 12.99 6.26 -0.63
C LEU A 99 12.69 7.03 -1.91
N VAL A 100 13.28 6.61 -3.03
CA VAL A 100 13.07 7.22 -4.34
C VAL A 100 12.69 6.16 -5.37
N THR A 101 12.00 6.59 -6.40
CA THR A 101 11.61 5.74 -7.53
C THR A 101 12.54 6.02 -8.71
N SER A 102 12.86 4.99 -9.47
CA SER A 102 13.65 5.10 -10.69
C SER A 102 13.01 4.31 -11.82
N SER A 103 12.98 4.89 -13.01
CA SER A 103 12.50 4.20 -14.20
C SER A 103 13.60 3.27 -14.71
N PRO A 104 13.30 2.00 -15.04
CA PRO A 104 14.25 1.12 -15.72
C PRO A 104 14.68 1.76 -17.04
N GLY A 105 15.90 2.28 -17.11
CA GLY A 105 16.46 2.93 -18.30
C GLY A 105 16.73 4.43 -18.19
N HIS A 106 16.31 5.12 -17.12
CA HIS A 106 16.77 6.48 -16.83
C HIS A 106 17.82 6.42 -15.72
N THR A 107 19.09 6.33 -16.11
CA THR A 107 20.18 6.76 -15.23
C THR A 107 20.02 8.26 -15.03
N SER A 108 19.39 8.69 -13.94
CA SER A 108 19.39 10.09 -13.52
C SER A 108 20.82 10.46 -13.13
N ARG A 109 21.62 10.79 -14.15
CA ARG A 109 22.93 11.38 -13.99
C ARG A 109 22.71 12.88 -13.84
N GLU A 110 22.22 13.30 -12.69
CA GLU A 110 22.23 14.70 -12.31
C GLU A 110 22.21 14.80 -10.78
N SER A 111 23.41 14.88 -10.23
CA SER A 111 23.71 15.48 -8.95
C SER A 111 24.79 16.53 -9.22
N PRO A 112 24.61 17.78 -8.81
CA PRO A 112 25.68 18.56 -8.21
C PRO A 112 25.90 18.10 -6.76
#